data_AF-A0A383EWQ2-F1
#
_entry.id   AF-A0A383EWQ2-F1
#
_cell.length_a   1.000
_cell.length_b   1.000
_cell.length_c   1.000
_cell.angle_alpha   90.00
_cell.angle_beta   90.00
_cell.angle_gamma   90.00
#
_symmetry.space_group_name_H-M   'P 1'
#
loop_
_entity.id
_entity.type
_entity.pdbx_description
1 polymer ?
#
loop_
_entity_poly.entity_id
_entity_poly.type
_entity_poly.pdbx_seq_one_letter_code
_entity_poly.pdbx_strand_id
1 'polypeptide(L)' 'MTTSAVVDRLRDRVATAGLEVTEEALQQLGVYVDLLERWNQRMNLTGLGHDNRGLDRLVVEPLAAAVRVPEHAR' A
#
# COMPACT_ATOMS: atom_id res chain seq x y z
N MET A 1 5.96 -1.51 12.46
CA MET A 1 7.24 -1.07 11.86
C MET A 1 7.37 0.45 12.02
N THR A 2 8.47 1.09 11.62
CA THR A 2 8.46 2.55 11.45
C THR A 2 7.83 2.89 10.10
N THR A 3 7.17 4.04 9.98
CA THR A 3 6.58 4.49 8.72
C THR A 3 7.60 4.51 7.57
N SER A 4 8.85 4.93 7.83
CA SER A 4 9.94 4.90 6.85
C SER A 4 10.18 3.50 6.26
N ALA A 5 10.20 2.46 7.10
CA ALA A 5 10.41 1.09 6.63
C ALA A 5 9.23 0.57 5.79
N VAL A 6 8.01 1.03 6.09
CA VAL A 6 6.82 0.73 5.28
C VAL A 6 6.90 1.43 3.91
N VAL A 7 7.32 2.70 3.89
CA VAL A 7 7.48 3.48 2.65
C VAL A 7 8.51 2.85 1.73
N ASP A 8 9.67 2.45 2.25
CA ASP A 8 10.71 1.80 1.45
C ASP A 8 10.21 0.51 0.81
N ARG A 9 9.53 -0.31 1.61
CA ARG A 9 8.91 -1.55 1.14
C ARG A 9 7.83 -1.28 0.08
N LEU A 10 6.96 -0.28 0.29
CA LEU A 10 5.97 0.13 -0.71
C LEU A 10 6.62 0.58 -2.01
N ARG A 11 7.68 1.39 -1.94
CA ARG A 11 8.46 1.87 -3.10
C ARG A 11 8.96 0.69 -3.94
N ASP A 12 9.53 -0.32 -3.29
CA ASP A 12 10.02 -1.52 -3.99
C ASP A 12 8.88 -2.30 -4.66
N ARG A 13 7.71 -2.42 -4.00
CA ARG A 13 6.57 -3.15 -4.56
C ARG A 13 5.93 -2.44 -5.75
N VAL A 14 5.74 -1.12 -5.67
CA VAL A 14 5.18 -0.36 -6.80
C VAL A 14 6.14 -0.34 -7.99
N ALA A 15 7.46 -0.24 -7.75
CA ALA A 15 8.46 -0.34 -8.80
C ALA A 15 8.47 -1.73 -9.45
N THR A 16 8.38 -2.80 -8.65
CA THR A 16 8.26 -4.19 -9.15
C THR A 16 7.00 -4.37 -10.03
N ALA A 17 5.92 -3.67 -9.70
CA ALA A 17 4.67 -3.69 -10.46
C ALA A 17 4.68 -2.76 -11.68
N GLY A 18 5.76 -2.02 -11.93
CA GLY A 18 5.86 -1.05 -13.03
C GLY A 18 4.94 0.16 -12.86
N LEU A 19 4.57 0.51 -11.63
CA LEU A 19 3.71 1.65 -11.31
C LEU A 19 4.56 2.87 -10.96
N GLU A 20 4.21 4.01 -11.56
CA GLU A 20 4.75 5.30 -11.16
C GLU A 20 3.85 5.92 -10.08
N VAL A 21 4.40 6.10 -8.89
CA VAL A 21 3.71 6.68 -7.73
C VAL A 21 4.56 7.83 -7.20
N THR A 22 3.94 8.98 -6.93
CA THR A 22 4.66 10.14 -6.40
C THR A 22 5.21 9.85 -5.00
N GLU A 23 6.33 10.49 -4.65
CA GLU A 23 6.90 10.35 -3.30
C GLU A 23 5.91 10.79 -2.22
N GLU A 24 5.12 11.83 -2.46
CA GLU A 24 4.06 12.25 -1.54
C GLU A 24 3.02 11.15 -1.30
N ALA A 25 2.53 10.50 -2.37
CA ALA A 25 1.58 9.41 -2.25
C ALA A 25 2.20 8.19 -1.54
N LEU A 26 3.48 7.89 -1.77
CA LEU A 26 4.19 6.84 -1.04
C LEU A 26 4.25 7.12 0.46
N GLN A 27 4.53 8.36 0.86
CA GLN A 27 4.54 8.77 2.27
C GLN A 27 3.15 8.64 2.90
N GLN A 28 2.11 9.11 2.22
CA GLN A 28 0.73 9.02 2.70
C GLN A 28 0.27 7.56 2.84
N LEU A 29 0.55 6.72 1.84
CA LEU A 29 0.26 5.28 1.88
C LEU A 29 1.05 4.57 2.98
N GLY A 30 2.30 4.98 3.22
CA GLY A 30 3.12 4.50 4.32
C GLY A 30 2.48 4.76 5.69
N VAL A 31 1.99 5.99 5.92
CA VAL A 31 1.25 6.35 7.15
C VAL A 31 -0.03 5.52 7.27
N TYR A 32 -0.78 5.37 6.18
CA TYR A 32 -2.01 4.59 6.16
C TYR A 32 -1.77 3.12 6.52
N VAL A 33 -0.77 2.48 5.92
CA VAL A 33 -0.42 1.08 6.20
C VAL A 33 0.06 0.91 7.64
N ASP A 34 0.89 1.82 8.14
CA ASP A 34 1.37 1.79 9.53
C ASP A 34 0.20 1.94 10.54
N LEU A 35 -0.78 2.80 10.24
CA LEU A 35 -2.02 2.89 11.01
C LEU A 35 -2.81 1.56 10.95
N LEU A 36 -2.94 0.98 9.76
CA LEU A 36 -3.68 -0.25 9.54
C LEU A 36 -3.03 -1.41 10.29
N GLU A 37 -1.70 -1.55 10.27
CA GLU A 37 -0.95 -2.55 11.06
C GLU A 37 -1.24 -2.43 12.56
N ARG A 38 -1.18 -1.22 13.12
CA ARG A 38 -1.46 -0.98 14.54
C ARG A 38 -2.86 -1.43 14.93
N TRP A 39 -3.86 -1.14 14.10
CA TRP A 39 -5.23 -1.57 14.36
C TRP A 39 -5.41 -3.08 14.14
N ASN A 40 -4.73 -3.66 13.15
CA ASN A 40 -4.80 -5.09 12.85
C ASN A 40 -4.32 -5.96 14.02
N GLN A 41 -3.36 -5.46 14.81
CA GLN A 41 -2.88 -6.11 16.05
C GLN A 41 -3.95 -6.12 17.16
N ARG A 42 -4.86 -5.14 17.17
CA ARG A 42 -5.91 -5.02 18.18
C ARG A 42 -7.17 -5.77 17.80
N MET A 43 -7.51 -5.79 16.51
CA MET A 43 -8.59 -6.58 15.94
C MET A 43 -8.25 -6.88 14.47
N ASN A 44 -8.52 -8.10 14.01
CA ASN A 44 -8.25 -8.47 12.63
C ASN A 44 -9.14 -7.65 11.69
N LEU A 45 -8.54 -6.67 11.01
CA LEU A 45 -9.14 -5.80 10.01
C LEU A 45 -8.88 -6.32 8.61
N THR A 46 -7.66 -6.80 8.37
CA THR A 46 -7.19 -7.21 7.05
C THR A 46 -6.11 -8.28 7.16
N GLY A 47 -5.83 -8.99 6.06
CA GLY A 47 -4.70 -9.91 5.96
C GLY A 47 -3.33 -9.22 5.86
N LEU A 48 -3.10 -8.14 6.61
CA LEU A 48 -1.79 -7.47 6.70
C LEU A 48 -0.88 -8.26 7.64
N GLY A 49 -0.03 -9.08 7.03
CA GLY A 49 1.00 -9.87 7.70
C GLY A 49 2.40 -9.31 7.48
N HIS A 50 3.39 -10.03 8.00
CA HIS A 50 4.81 -9.65 7.85
C HIS A 50 5.34 -9.82 6.41
N ASP A 51 4.62 -10.53 5.55
CA ASP A 51 5.00 -10.74 4.15
C ASP A 51 4.43 -9.66 3.21
N ASN A 52 4.92 -9.62 1.98
CA ASN A 52 4.49 -8.65 0.96
C ASN A 52 3.06 -8.86 0.45
N ARG A 53 2.42 -10.01 0.71
CA ARG A 53 1.12 -10.34 0.11
C ARG A 53 0.03 -9.38 0.54
N GLY A 54 0.06 -8.94 1.81
CA GLY A 54 -0.90 -7.97 2.33
C GLY A 54 -0.80 -6.62 1.59
N LEU A 55 0.41 -6.11 1.42
CA LEU A 55 0.64 -4.85 0.67
C LEU A 55 0.27 -4.99 -0.79
N ASP A 56 0.62 -6.13 -1.41
CA ASP A 56 0.32 -6.37 -2.81
C ASP A 56 -1.19 -6.32 -3.06
N ARG A 57 -1.99 -7.00 -2.22
CA ARG A 57 -3.44 -7.05 -2.38
C ARG A 57 -4.17 -5.78 -1.97
N LEU A 58 -3.71 -5.12 -0.91
CA LEU A 58 -4.44 -4.00 -0.30
C LEU A 58 -4.02 -2.64 -0.85
N VAL A 59 -2.83 -2.54 -1.45
CA VAL A 59 -2.28 -1.28 -1.95
C VAL A 59 -1.88 -1.39 -3.42
N VAL A 60 -0.98 -2.30 -3.77
CA VAL A 60 -0.38 -2.34 -5.11
C VAL A 60 -1.40 -2.72 -6.18
N GLU A 61 -2.21 -3.75 -5.94
CA GLU A 61 -3.25 -4.22 -6.87
C GLU A 61 -4.33 -3.15 -7.10
N PRO A 62 -4.89 -2.47 -6.08
CA PRO A 62 -5.76 -1.32 -6.28
C PRO A 62 -5.13 -0.18 -7.07
N LEU A 63 -3.85 0.14 -6.83
CA LEU A 63 -3.14 1.17 -7.60
C LEU A 63 -3.01 0.77 -9.07
N ALA A 64 -2.66 -0.48 -9.36
CA ALA A 64 -2.61 -1.01 -10.71
C ALA A 64 -3.99 -1.01 -11.39
N ALA A 65 -5.05 -1.31 -10.62
CA ALA A 65 -6.42 -1.27 -11.11
C ALA A 65 -6.88 0.16 -11.42
N ALA A 66 -6.51 1.15 -10.61
CA ALA A 66 -6.90 2.54 -10.78
C ALA A 66 -6.53 3.10 -12.16
N VAL A 67 -5.39 2.68 -12.72
CA VAL A 67 -4.96 3.03 -14.09
C VAL A 67 -5.96 2.58 -15.16
N ARG A 68 -6.72 1.51 -14.90
CA ARG A 68 -7.72 0.93 -15.81
C ARG A 68 -9.13 1.44 -15.56
N VAL A 69 -9.39 2.13 -14.44
CA VAL A 69 -10.71 2.69 -14.14
C VAL A 69 -10.93 3.94 -15.01
N PRO A 70 -11.99 3.99 -15.83
CA PRO A 70 -12.32 5.17 -16.62
C PRO A 70 -12.53 6.41 -15.75
N GLU A 71 -12.16 7.59 -16.23
CA GLU A 71 -12.26 8.84 -15.43
C GLU A 71 -13.68 9.14 -14.95
N HIS A 72 -14.71 8.78 -15.73
CA HIS A 72 -16.12 8.97 -15.36
C HIS A 72 -16.62 8.01 -14.26
N ALA A 73 -15.80 7.05 -13.84
CA ALA A 73 -16.10 6.06 -12.81
C ALA A 73 -15.18 6.16 -11.57
N ARG A 74 -14.27 7.16 -11.54
CA ARG A 74 -13.45 7.51 -10.37
C ARG A 74 -14.17 8.54 -9.51
#